data_AF-A0AA87ZA14-F1
#
_entry.id   AF-A0AA87ZA14-F1
#
_cell.length_a   1.000
_cell.length_b   1.000
_cell.length_c   1.000
_cell.angle_alpha   90.00
_cell.angle_beta   90.00
_cell.angle_gamma   90.00
#
_symmetry.space_group_name_H-M   'P 1'
#
loop_
_entity.id
_entity.type
_entity.pdbx_description
1 polymer ?
#
loop_
_entity_poly.entity_id
_entity_poly.type
_entity_poly.pdbx_seq_one_letter_code
_entity_poly.pdbx_strand_id
1 'polypeptide(L)'
;CSALEELIHLNKLGDGQEVTKHLDPFVKLQDLYLFDLPSLKNISGKPLPCLKSIDVRKCAELKKLPISSQITKIQNLTIYGEESWWNELEWEDVATRDALLPCFRALPN
;
A
#
# COMPACT_ATOMS: atom_id res chain seq x y z
N CYS A 1 -0.08 17.20 1.60
CA CYS A 1 -0.35 17.15 3.06
C CYS A 1 1.00 16.86 3.73
N SER A 2 1.70 17.86 4.28
CA SER A 2 3.15 17.73 4.54
C SER A 2 3.53 17.01 5.83
N ALA A 3 2.60 16.85 6.78
CA ALA A 3 2.89 16.28 8.11
C ALA A 3 2.31 14.86 8.33
N LEU A 4 1.75 14.24 7.29
CA LEU A 4 1.13 12.92 7.42
C LEU A 4 2.20 11.84 7.37
N GLU A 5 2.60 11.34 8.53
CA GLU A 5 3.61 10.28 8.65
C GLU A 5 3.04 8.87 8.41
N GLU A 6 1.74 8.70 8.69
CA GLU A 6 0.99 7.46 8.52
C GLU A 6 -0.41 7.75 7.97
N LEU A 7 -0.82 7.02 6.93
CA LEU A 7 -2.15 7.18 6.34
C LEU A 7 -3.25 6.40 7.07
N ILE A 8 -2.90 5.29 7.72
CA ILE A 8 -3.86 4.37 8.34
C ILE A 8 -3.29 3.85 9.66
N HIS A 9 -3.76 4.36 10.80
CA HIS A 9 -3.38 3.88 12.12
C HIS A 9 -4.35 2.78 12.60
N LEU A 10 -4.26 1.57 12.03
CA LEU A 10 -5.03 0.41 12.48
C LEU A 10 -4.32 -0.27 13.65
N ASN A 11 -4.53 0.19 14.88
CA ASN A 11 -4.19 -0.58 16.07
C ASN A 11 -5.37 -0.66 17.05
N LYS A 12 -5.71 -1.92 17.38
CA LYS A 12 -6.80 -2.45 18.23
C LYS A 12 -8.24 -2.01 17.87
N LEU A 13 -8.95 -2.86 17.12
CA LEU A 13 -10.38 -3.06 17.45
C LEU A 13 -10.44 -3.59 18.88
N GLY A 14 -11.24 -2.92 19.72
CA GLY A 14 -11.18 -2.97 21.17
C GLY A 14 -11.25 -4.38 21.78
N ASP A 15 -10.57 -4.52 22.92
CA ASP A 15 -10.90 -5.53 23.93
C ASP A 15 -12.32 -5.27 24.43
N GLY A 16 -13.31 -5.96 23.86
CA GLY A 16 -14.69 -5.82 24.26
C GLY A 16 -15.58 -6.71 23.42
N GLN A 17 -16.13 -7.75 24.06
CA GLN A 17 -17.07 -8.69 23.47
C GLN A 17 -18.19 -7.96 22.72
N GLU A 18 -18.23 -8.07 21.40
CA GLU A 18 -19.45 -8.00 20.61
C GLU A 18 -19.16 -8.60 19.22
N VAL A 19 -19.97 -9.58 18.83
CA VAL A 19 -19.89 -10.30 17.55
C VAL A 19 -20.35 -9.36 16.44
N THR A 20 -19.52 -8.39 16.08
CA THR A 20 -19.67 -7.64 14.85
C THR A 20 -18.66 -8.19 13.87
N LYS A 21 -19.13 -8.69 12.73
CA LYS A 21 -18.32 -9.04 11.56
C LYS A 21 -17.18 -8.03 11.47
N HIS A 22 -15.94 -8.47 11.72
CA HIS A 22 -14.73 -7.68 11.55
C HIS A 22 -14.63 -7.31 10.07
N LEU A 23 -15.35 -6.27 9.68
CA LEU A 23 -15.23 -5.64 8.40
C LEU A 23 -13.91 -4.91 8.50
N ASP A 24 -12.83 -5.54 8.03
CA ASP A 24 -11.60 -4.81 7.75
C ASP A 24 -12.05 -3.59 6.92
N PRO A 25 -11.89 -2.35 7.44
CA PRO A 25 -12.57 -1.18 6.88
C PRO A 25 -12.16 -0.88 5.43
N PHE A 26 -11.08 -1.51 4.97
CA PHE A 26 -10.52 -1.38 3.63
C PHE A 26 -10.61 -2.67 2.79
N VAL A 27 -11.41 -3.66 3.21
CA VAL A 27 -11.62 -4.90 2.44
C VAL A 27 -12.19 -4.65 1.04
N LYS A 28 -12.82 -3.49 0.82
CA LYS A 28 -13.35 -3.08 -0.49
C LYS A 28 -12.51 -2.01 -1.20
N LEU A 29 -11.38 -1.61 -0.63
CA LEU A 29 -10.53 -0.58 -1.23
C LEU A 29 -9.89 -1.15 -2.51
N GLN A 30 -10.24 -0.55 -3.64
CA GLN A 30 -9.74 -0.96 -4.96
C GLN A 30 -8.66 0.00 -5.49
N ASP A 31 -8.78 1.29 -5.19
CA ASP A 31 -7.86 2.30 -5.70
C ASP A 31 -7.30 3.10 -4.54
N LEU A 32 -5.97 3.24 -4.50
CA LEU A 32 -5.24 3.99 -3.48
C LEU A 32 -4.40 5.07 -4.15
N TYR A 33 -4.65 6.33 -3.80
CA TYR A 33 -3.98 7.49 -4.37
C TYR A 33 -3.22 8.26 -3.29
N LEU A 34 -1.90 8.35 -3.44
CA LEU A 34 -0.98 9.00 -2.52
C LEU A 34 -0.26 10.12 -3.25
N PHE A 35 -0.55 11.36 -2.87
CA PHE A 35 -0.02 12.54 -3.54
C PHE A 35 0.54 13.54 -2.54
N ASP A 36 1.79 13.95 -2.75
CA ASP A 36 2.43 15.03 -1.99
C ASP A 36 2.40 14.77 -0.47
N LEU A 37 2.88 13.57 -0.11
CA LEU A 37 3.05 13.10 1.26
C LEU A 37 4.53 12.79 1.51
N PRO A 38 5.39 13.82 1.55
CA PRO A 38 6.84 13.63 1.61
C PRO A 38 7.30 12.94 2.90
N SER A 39 6.56 13.11 4.01
CA SER A 39 6.87 12.51 5.31
C SER A 39 6.17 11.17 5.57
N LEU A 40 5.39 10.66 4.60
CA LEU A 40 4.67 9.40 4.77
C LEU A 40 5.67 8.25 4.74
N LYS A 41 5.91 7.62 5.89
CA LYS A 41 6.89 6.54 6.01
C LYS A 41 6.29 5.18 5.79
N ASN A 42 5.04 5.02 6.23
CA ASN A 42 4.41 3.71 6.29
C ASN A 42 2.90 3.78 6.06
N ILE A 43 2.38 2.72 5.45
CA ILE A 43 0.95 2.45 5.32
C ILE A 43 0.74 1.10 6.00
N SER A 44 0.03 1.10 7.13
CA SER A 44 -0.06 -0.02 8.08
C SER A 44 -0.27 -1.39 7.42
N GLY A 45 0.46 -2.38 7.96
CA GLY A 45 0.78 -3.70 7.41
C GLY A 45 -0.33 -4.75 7.37
N LYS A 46 -1.59 -4.33 7.16
CA LYS A 46 -2.62 -5.27 6.71
C LYS A 46 -2.70 -5.23 5.19
N PRO A 47 -2.52 -6.39 4.51
CA PRO A 47 -2.64 -6.43 3.07
C PRO A 47 -4.07 -6.09 2.65
N LEU A 48 -4.21 -5.18 1.68
CA LEU A 48 -5.49 -4.74 1.16
C LEU A 48 -5.98 -5.72 0.07
N PRO A 49 -6.89 -6.66 0.38
CA PRO A 49 -7.14 -7.84 -0.45
C PRO A 49 -7.88 -7.56 -1.76
N CYS A 50 -8.45 -6.37 -1.94
CA CYS A 50 -9.20 -5.98 -3.13
C CYS A 50 -8.54 -4.86 -3.92
N LEU A 51 -7.28 -4.53 -3.61
CA LEU A 51 -6.57 -3.42 -4.23
C LEU A 51 -6.20 -3.77 -5.68
N LYS A 52 -6.60 -2.92 -6.61
CA LYS A 52 -6.39 -3.04 -8.04
C LYS A 52 -5.47 -1.96 -8.58
N SER A 53 -5.47 -0.77 -7.99
CA SER A 53 -4.59 0.31 -8.40
C SER A 53 -3.98 1.05 -7.22
N ILE A 54 -2.71 1.39 -7.34
CA ILE A 54 -2.00 2.28 -6.42
C ILE A 54 -1.31 3.35 -7.25
N ASP A 55 -1.46 4.62 -6.89
CA ASP A 55 -0.74 5.73 -7.48
C ASP A 55 0.02 6.47 -6.37
N VAL A 56 1.34 6.52 -6.48
CA VAL A 56 2.23 7.14 -5.50
C VAL A 56 3.04 8.22 -6.18
N ARG A 57 2.83 9.49 -5.79
CA ARG A 57 3.62 10.63 -6.30
C ARG A 57 4.07 11.51 -5.16
N LYS A 58 5.32 11.96 -5.22
CA LYS A 58 5.94 12.84 -4.24
C LYS A 58 5.84 12.30 -2.81
N CYS A 59 6.05 10.99 -2.65
CA CYS A 59 6.03 10.28 -1.36
C CYS A 59 7.38 9.59 -1.12
N ALA A 60 8.46 10.37 -1.08
CA ALA A 60 9.82 9.86 -1.06
C ALA A 60 10.15 9.01 0.20
N GLU A 61 9.55 9.31 1.35
CA GLU A 61 9.80 8.54 2.57
C GLU A 61 9.01 7.21 2.64
N LEU A 62 8.13 6.94 1.68
CA LEU A 62 7.27 5.75 1.72
C LEU A 62 8.07 4.50 1.33
N LYS A 63 8.42 3.70 2.32
CA LYS A 63 9.25 2.51 2.08
C LYS A 63 8.47 1.20 1.97
N LYS A 64 7.22 1.16 2.41
CA LYS A 64 6.43 -0.07 2.49
C LYS A 64 5.04 0.13 1.92
N LEU A 65 4.57 -0.86 1.18
CA LEU A 65 3.24 -0.91 0.59
C LEU A 65 2.37 -1.95 1.32
N PRO A 66 1.06 -1.70 1.49
CA PRO A 66 0.14 -2.61 2.15
C PRO A 66 -0.36 -3.72 1.19
N ILE A 67 0.57 -4.43 0.55
CA ILE A 67 0.28 -5.47 -0.46
C ILE A 67 0.91 -6.79 0.00
N SER A 68 0.19 -7.90 -0.15
CA SER A 68 0.78 -9.24 -0.01
C SER A 68 1.02 -9.90 -1.36
N SER A 69 2.07 -10.73 -1.45
CA SER A 69 2.42 -11.52 -2.64
C SER A 69 1.31 -12.48 -3.12
N GLN A 70 0.31 -12.75 -2.29
CA GLN A 70 -0.84 -13.57 -2.66
C GLN A 70 -1.87 -12.80 -3.49
N ILE A 71 -2.02 -11.50 -3.25
CA ILE A 71 -2.97 -10.64 -3.97
C ILE A 71 -2.51 -10.44 -5.42
N THR A 72 -1.20 -10.30 -5.62
CA THR A 72 -0.57 -10.00 -6.92
C THR A 72 -0.73 -11.13 -7.93
N LYS A 73 -0.81 -12.38 -7.46
CA LYS A 73 -1.05 -13.56 -8.30
C LYS A 73 -2.52 -13.71 -8.74
N ILE A 74 -3.45 -13.08 -8.02
CA ILE A 74 -4.90 -13.28 -8.19
C ILE A 74 -5.55 -12.06 -8.86
N GLN A 75 -4.99 -10.87 -8.70
CA GLN A 75 -5.57 -9.61 -9.18
C GLN A 75 -4.64 -8.86 -10.15
N ASN A 76 -5.24 -8.22 -11.15
CA ASN A 76 -4.58 -7.27 -12.05
C ASN A 76 -4.23 -5.97 -11.31
N LEU A 77 -3.34 -6.07 -10.32
CA LEU A 77 -2.84 -4.91 -9.60
C LEU A 77 -1.95 -4.08 -10.53
N THR A 78 -2.15 -2.77 -10.52
CA THR A 78 -1.29 -1.81 -11.22
C THR A 78 -0.75 -0.79 -10.23
N ILE A 79 0.57 -0.63 -10.19
CA ILE A 79 1.23 0.33 -9.30
C ILE A 79 1.84 1.43 -10.17
N TYR A 80 1.44 2.66 -9.93
CA TYR A 80 1.99 3.86 -10.55
C TYR A 80 2.88 4.58 -9.55
N GLY A 81 4.05 5.01 -10.00
CA GLY A 81 4.89 5.86 -9.17
C GLY A 81 6.20 6.25 -9.84
N GLU A 82 6.98 7.03 -9.11
CA GLU A 82 8.33 7.44 -9.52
C GLU A 82 9.30 6.25 -9.46
N GLU A 83 10.20 6.12 -10.45
CA GLU A 83 11.18 5.02 -10.47
C GLU A 83 12.15 5.09 -9.29
N SER A 84 12.54 6.30 -8.86
CA SER A 84 13.38 6.52 -7.68
C SER A 84 12.73 5.92 -6.44
N TRP A 85 11.45 6.24 -6.20
CA TRP A 85 10.67 5.68 -5.11
C TRP A 85 10.55 4.17 -5.20
N TRP A 86 10.24 3.61 -6.37
CA TRP A 86 10.11 2.17 -6.57
C TRP A 86 11.41 1.41 -6.22
N ASN A 87 12.56 1.98 -6.57
CA ASN A 87 13.87 1.39 -6.29
C ASN A 87 14.25 1.48 -4.80
N GLU A 88 13.69 2.44 -4.05
CA GLU A 88 13.93 2.61 -2.61
C GLU A 88 12.94 1.84 -1.73
N LEU A 89 11.94 1.16 -2.31
CA LEU A 89 10.99 0.34 -1.57
C LEU A 89 11.67 -0.83 -0.85
N GLU A 90 11.33 -0.99 0.43
CA GLU A 90 11.72 -2.11 1.27
C GLU A 90 10.68 -3.24 1.13
N TRP A 91 11.03 -4.25 0.34
CA TRP A 91 10.20 -5.43 0.11
C TRP A 91 10.34 -6.45 1.24
N GLU A 92 9.24 -7.10 1.62
CA GLU A 92 9.25 -8.19 2.63
C GLU A 92 10.08 -9.39 2.15
N ASP A 93 9.90 -9.78 0.89
CA ASP A 93 10.63 -10.87 0.26
C ASP A 93 10.93 -10.53 -1.20
N VAL A 94 12.01 -11.12 -1.75
CA VAL A 94 12.36 -11.02 -3.17
C VAL A 94 11.22 -11.53 -4.06
N ALA A 95 10.52 -12.57 -3.63
CA ALA A 95 9.37 -13.11 -4.34
C ALA A 95 8.22 -12.09 -4.48
N THR A 96 8.01 -11.25 -3.48
CA THR A 96 7.00 -10.18 -3.50
C THR A 96 7.37 -9.10 -4.50
N ARG A 97 8.64 -8.67 -4.48
CA ARG A 97 9.17 -7.71 -5.46
C ARG A 97 9.01 -8.24 -6.89
N ASP A 98 9.46 -9.46 -7.15
CA ASP A 98 9.45 -10.02 -8.50
C ASP A 98 8.02 -10.27 -9.01
N ALA A 99 7.08 -10.60 -8.11
CA ALA A 99 5.66 -10.71 -8.45
C ALA A 99 5.01 -9.35 -8.77
N LEU A 100 5.54 -8.26 -8.20
CA LEU A 100 5.04 -6.90 -8.37
C LEU A 100 5.72 -6.11 -9.48
N LEU A 101 6.92 -6.52 -9.88
CA LEU A 101 7.65 -5.93 -10.99
C LEU A 101 6.80 -5.78 -12.28
N PRO A 102 6.04 -6.79 -12.75
CA PRO A 102 5.18 -6.64 -13.93
C PRO A 102 3.97 -5.73 -13.70
N CYS A 103 3.61 -5.46 -12.43
CA CYS A 103 2.51 -4.57 -12.06
C CYS A 103 2.91 -3.10 -12.04
N PHE A 104 4.22 -2.80 -12.00
CA PHE A 104 4.71 -1.43 -11.89
C PHE A 104 4.70 -0.68 -13.22
N ARG A 105 4.29 0.58 -13.16
CA ARG A 105 4.22 1.53 -14.26
C ARG A 105 4.86 2.84 -13.79
N ALA A 106 6.06 3.11 -14.28
CA ALA A 106 6.72 4.37 -14.03
C ALA A 106 5.87 5.53 -14.55
N LEU A 107 5.68 6.56 -13.72
CA LEU A 107 5.04 7.80 -14.13
C LEU A 107 6.10 8.77 -14.69
N PRO A 108 5.75 9.55 -15.74
CA PRO A 108 6.62 10.61 -16.21
C PRO A 108 6.76 11.69 -15.14
N ASN A 109 8.00 12.11 -14.88
CA ASN A 109 8.36 13.22 -13.99
C ASN A 109 7.82 14.57 -14.48
#